data_AF-A0A378LTU5-F1
#
_entry.id   AF-A0A378LTU5-F1
#
_cell.length_a   1.000
_cell.length_b   1.000
_cell.length_c   1.000
_cell.angle_alpha   90.00
_cell.angle_beta   90.00
_cell.angle_gamma   90.00
#
_symmetry.space_group_name_H-M   'P 1'
#
loop_
_entity.id
_entity.type
_entity.pdbx_description
1 polymer ?
#
loop_
_entity_poly.entity_id
_entity_poly.type
_entity_poly.pdbx_seq_one_letter_code
_entity_poly.pdbx_strand_id
1 'polypeptide(L)'
;MTNNNPTWLKYISEIQAIAQNGLTYSNNDFDKERYLRLREIACEFMANYSNTPISKIQEIFSLETGYATPKIDVRAFILQANKILLVKERSDALWTLPGGWAETNESASESVIREAKEETGFNVRVIRLLALWDKQKHDHPPQASRL
;
A
#
# COMPACT_ATOMS: atom_id res chain seq x y z
N MET A 1 -3.05 -5.47 25.58
CA MET A 1 -2.93 -5.04 24.18
C MET A 1 -2.45 -6.23 23.38
N THR A 2 -3.36 -7.01 22.80
CA THR A 2 -2.99 -8.18 21.99
C THR A 2 -2.37 -7.71 20.71
N ASN A 3 -1.06 -7.93 20.58
CA ASN A 3 -0.25 -7.69 19.41
C ASN A 3 -0.63 -8.70 18.31
N ASN A 4 -1.88 -8.63 17.83
CA ASN A 4 -2.40 -9.49 16.77
C ASN A 4 -2.09 -8.84 15.43
N ASN A 5 -0.81 -8.68 15.13
CA ASN A 5 -0.40 -8.62 13.74
C ASN A 5 -0.41 -10.08 13.28
N PRO A 6 -1.42 -10.54 12.53
CA PRO A 6 -1.51 -11.96 12.27
C PRO A 6 -0.32 -12.37 11.41
N THR A 7 0.56 -13.20 11.95
CA THR A 7 1.73 -13.74 11.24
C THR A 7 1.34 -14.32 9.88
N TRP A 8 0.10 -14.82 9.75
CA TRP A 8 -0.47 -15.32 8.51
C TRP A 8 -0.51 -14.26 7.39
N LEU A 9 -0.82 -12.99 7.70
CA LEU A 9 -0.98 -11.96 6.67
C LEU A 9 0.37 -11.68 5.98
N LYS A 10 1.44 -11.59 6.78
CA LYS A 10 2.80 -11.47 6.27
C LYS A 10 3.15 -12.61 5.31
N TYR A 11 2.87 -13.86 5.70
CA TYR A 11 3.18 -15.01 4.86
C TYR A 11 2.36 -15.06 3.58
N ILE A 12 1.08 -14.71 3.63
CA ILE A 12 0.23 -14.66 2.42
C ILE A 12 0.74 -13.57 1.46
N SER A 13 1.08 -12.38 1.97
CA SER A 13 1.65 -11.31 1.15
C SER A 13 2.97 -11.73 0.51
N GLU A 14 3.82 -12.47 1.23
CA GLU A 14 5.09 -13.00 0.70
C GLU A 14 4.86 -14.06 -0.38
N ILE A 15 3.95 -15.02 -0.16
CA ILE A 15 3.59 -16.04 -1.16
C ILE A 15 3.03 -15.38 -2.43
N GLN A 16 2.14 -14.39 -2.27
CA GLN A 16 1.58 -13.67 -3.40
C GLN A 16 2.64 -12.89 -4.17
N ALA A 17 3.57 -12.22 -3.48
CA ALA A 17 4.68 -11.53 -4.14
C ALA A 17 5.57 -12.51 -4.93
N ILE A 18 5.88 -13.67 -4.36
CA ILE A 18 6.65 -14.73 -5.05
C ILE A 18 5.90 -15.23 -6.29
N ALA A 19 4.61 -15.49 -6.17
CA ALA A 19 3.78 -15.94 -7.29
C ALA A 19 3.73 -14.89 -8.41
N GLN A 20 3.50 -13.62 -8.08
CA GLN A 20 3.47 -12.51 -9.03
C GLN A 20 4.82 -12.33 -9.75
N ASN A 21 5.92 -12.39 -9.00
CA ASN A 21 7.27 -12.28 -9.57
C ASN A 21 7.58 -13.46 -10.51
N GLY A 22 7.19 -14.67 -10.10
CA GLY A 22 7.33 -15.87 -10.92
C GLY A 22 6.53 -15.79 -12.23
N LEU A 23 5.29 -15.32 -12.17
CA LEU A 23 4.45 -15.09 -13.36
C LEU A 23 5.00 -14.01 -14.29
N THR A 24 5.71 -13.03 -13.73
CA THR A 24 6.32 -11.93 -14.50
C THR A 24 7.53 -12.39 -15.31
N TYR A 25 8.39 -13.23 -14.73
CA TYR A 25 9.70 -13.54 -15.31
C TYR A 25 9.85 -14.96 -15.86
N SER A 26 8.96 -15.90 -15.50
CA SER A 26 9.08 -17.27 -15.99
C SER A 26 8.72 -17.39 -17.47
N ASN A 27 9.60 -18.04 -18.22
CA ASN A 27 9.35 -18.41 -19.62
C ASN A 27 8.92 -19.89 -19.78
N ASN A 28 8.87 -20.67 -18.69
CA ASN A 28 8.48 -22.07 -18.69
C ASN A 28 7.00 -22.22 -18.29
N ASP A 29 6.20 -22.89 -19.11
CA ASP A 29 4.76 -22.99 -18.88
C ASP A 29 4.39 -23.83 -17.65
N PHE A 30 5.16 -24.89 -17.33
CA PHE A 30 4.98 -25.65 -16.10
C PHE A 30 5.27 -24.83 -14.85
N ASP A 31 6.26 -23.93 -14.91
CA ASP A 31 6.54 -23.01 -13.80
C ASP A 31 5.43 -21.97 -13.65
N LYS A 32 4.90 -21.44 -14.76
CA LYS A 32 3.75 -20.53 -14.71
C LYS A 32 2.54 -21.19 -14.04
N GLU A 33 2.22 -22.44 -14.38
CA GLU A 33 1.16 -23.21 -13.71
C GLU A 33 1.40 -23.32 -12.20
N ARG A 34 2.64 -23.56 -11.77
CA ARG A 34 2.99 -23.59 -10.33
C ARG A 34 2.77 -22.25 -9.65
N TYR A 35 3.18 -21.14 -10.29
CA TYR A 35 2.97 -19.80 -9.74
C TYR A 35 1.49 -19.40 -9.71
N LEU A 36 0.71 -19.79 -10.73
CA LEU A 36 -0.75 -19.64 -10.72
C LEU A 36 -1.35 -20.37 -9.52
N ARG A 37 -0.93 -21.62 -9.26
CA ARG A 37 -1.41 -22.38 -8.11
C ARG A 37 -1.01 -21.75 -6.77
N LEU A 38 0.21 -21.21 -6.65
CA LEU A 38 0.63 -20.48 -5.45
C LEU A 38 -0.24 -19.25 -5.18
N ARG A 39 -0.58 -18.48 -6.23
CA ARG A 39 -1.50 -17.35 -6.13
C ARG A 39 -2.91 -17.79 -5.70
N GLU A 40 -3.43 -18.87 -6.27
CA GLU A 40 -4.74 -19.43 -5.87
C GLU A 40 -4.78 -19.84 -4.40
N ILE A 41 -3.75 -20.54 -3.92
CA ILE A 41 -3.62 -20.92 -2.50
C ILE A 41 -3.59 -19.67 -1.63
N ALA A 42 -2.82 -18.64 -2.00
CA ALA A 42 -2.78 -17.39 -1.26
C ALA A 42 -4.14 -16.69 -1.22
N CYS A 43 -4.91 -16.72 -2.32
CA CYS A 43 -6.28 -16.21 -2.37
C CYS A 43 -7.23 -16.98 -1.45
N GLU A 44 -7.20 -18.32 -1.50
CA GLU A 44 -8.01 -19.21 -0.66
C GLU A 44 -7.76 -18.93 0.83
N PHE A 45 -6.49 -18.81 1.22
CA PHE A 45 -6.11 -18.48 2.59
C PHE A 45 -6.59 -17.08 2.99
N MET A 46 -6.31 -16.06 2.18
CA MET A 46 -6.71 -14.68 2.51
C MET A 46 -8.22 -14.58 2.68
N ALA A 47 -8.99 -15.15 1.75
CA ALA A 47 -10.46 -15.12 1.77
C ALA A 47 -11.02 -15.73 3.06
N ASN A 48 -10.47 -16.88 3.49
CA ASN A 48 -10.88 -17.57 4.70
C ASN A 48 -10.58 -16.76 5.98
N TYR A 49 -9.35 -16.22 6.10
CA TYR A 49 -8.93 -15.51 7.30
C TYR A 49 -9.45 -14.07 7.41
N SER A 50 -9.73 -13.42 6.28
CA SER A 50 -10.30 -12.07 6.24
C SER A 50 -11.83 -12.04 6.14
N ASN A 51 -12.49 -13.22 6.09
CA ASN A 51 -13.93 -13.35 5.86
C ASN A 51 -14.41 -12.53 4.65
N THR A 52 -13.61 -12.52 3.58
CA THR A 52 -13.86 -11.77 2.35
C THR A 52 -14.11 -12.74 1.20
N PRO A 53 -15.08 -12.50 0.30
CA PRO A 53 -15.33 -13.39 -0.82
C PRO A 53 -14.07 -13.66 -1.65
N ILE A 54 -13.82 -14.93 -2.00
CA ILE A 54 -12.62 -15.30 -2.77
C ILE A 54 -12.53 -14.55 -4.11
N SER A 55 -13.66 -14.27 -4.76
CA SER A 55 -13.73 -13.48 -5.99
C SER A 55 -13.19 -12.06 -5.81
N LYS A 56 -13.43 -11.45 -4.65
CA LYS A 56 -12.91 -10.12 -4.31
C LYS A 56 -11.39 -10.16 -4.11
N ILE A 57 -10.88 -11.21 -3.46
CA ILE A 57 -9.44 -11.39 -3.28
C ILE A 57 -8.74 -11.67 -4.61
N GLN A 58 -9.34 -12.50 -5.47
CA GLN A 58 -8.82 -12.76 -6.81
C GLN A 58 -8.77 -11.49 -7.66
N GLU A 59 -9.83 -10.66 -7.62
CA GLU A 59 -9.85 -9.34 -8.26
C GLU A 59 -8.64 -8.52 -7.81
N ILE A 60 -8.49 -8.34 -6.50
CA ILE A 60 -7.39 -7.60 -5.86
C ILE A 60 -6.02 -8.14 -6.30
N PHE A 61 -5.78 -9.44 -6.22
CA PHE A 61 -4.48 -10.06 -6.56
C PHE A 61 -4.17 -10.02 -8.07
N SER A 62 -5.15 -9.67 -8.90
CA SER A 62 -5.01 -9.55 -10.36
C SER A 62 -4.79 -8.11 -10.84
N LEU A 63 -4.94 -7.11 -9.96
CA LEU A 63 -4.79 -5.69 -10.30
C LEU A 63 -3.34 -5.33 -10.67
N GLU A 64 -2.38 -6.10 -10.16
CA GLU A 64 -0.96 -5.85 -10.37
C GLU A 64 -0.32 -6.87 -11.30
N THR A 65 0.57 -6.37 -12.14
CA THR A 65 1.46 -7.15 -12.99
C THR A 65 2.88 -6.63 -12.81
N GLY A 66 3.87 -7.43 -13.22
CA GLY A 66 5.26 -7.07 -12.98
C GLY A 66 5.75 -7.45 -11.58
N TYR A 67 6.96 -7.04 -11.25
CA TYR A 67 7.56 -7.36 -9.95
C TYR A 67 6.85 -6.63 -8.81
N ALA A 68 6.45 -7.36 -7.78
CA ALA A 68 5.78 -6.81 -6.61
C ALA A 68 6.75 -5.93 -5.81
N THR A 69 6.36 -4.68 -5.53
CA THR A 69 7.11 -3.72 -4.72
C THR A 69 6.23 -3.10 -3.64
N PRO A 70 6.81 -2.58 -2.54
CA PRO A 70 6.06 -1.71 -1.65
C PRO A 70 5.44 -0.53 -2.40
N LYS A 71 4.20 -0.17 -2.01
CA LYS A 71 3.54 1.03 -2.51
C LYS A 71 4.11 2.27 -1.82
N ILE A 72 4.06 3.40 -2.52
CA ILE A 72 4.58 4.68 -2.03
C ILE A 72 3.42 5.60 -1.63
N ASP A 73 3.42 6.02 -0.38
CA ASP A 73 2.54 7.07 0.17
C ASP A 73 3.41 8.31 0.47
N VAL A 74 2.87 9.49 0.17
CA VAL A 74 3.53 10.78 0.40
C VAL A 74 2.76 11.59 1.42
N ARG A 75 3.46 12.26 2.33
CA ARG A 75 2.86 13.11 3.37
C ARG A 75 3.52 14.47 3.45
N ALA A 76 2.70 15.52 3.49
CA ALA A 76 3.12 16.91 3.56
C ALA A 76 3.26 17.36 5.01
N PHE A 77 4.49 17.55 5.48
CA PHE A 77 4.73 18.27 6.73
C PHE A 77 4.79 19.79 6.46
N ILE A 78 3.70 20.50 6.75
CA ILE A 78 3.58 21.94 6.50
C ILE A 78 3.58 22.68 7.83
N LEU A 79 4.59 23.54 8.04
CA LEU A 79 4.77 24.33 9.26
C LEU A 79 4.56 25.82 8.95
N GLN A 80 3.67 26.48 9.69
CA GLN A 80 3.47 27.92 9.64
C GLN A 80 3.23 28.48 11.04
N ALA A 81 3.95 29.54 11.41
CA ALA A 81 3.84 30.17 12.74
C ALA A 81 3.87 29.16 13.90
N ASN A 82 4.81 28.20 13.84
CA ASN A 82 4.99 27.11 14.80
C ASN A 82 3.76 26.18 14.98
N LYS A 83 2.91 26.08 13.95
CA LYS A 83 1.77 25.17 13.89
C LYS A 83 1.89 24.26 12.67
N ILE A 84 1.47 23.00 12.82
CA ILE A 84 1.46 22.00 11.76
C ILE A 84 0.05 21.95 11.14
N LEU A 85 -0.03 21.91 9.81
CA LEU A 85 -1.28 21.69 9.11
C LEU A 85 -1.67 20.21 9.15
N LEU A 86 -2.92 19.94 9.53
CA LEU A 86 -3.52 18.61 9.50
C LEU A 86 -4.84 18.68 8.74
N VAL A 87 -5.23 17.57 8.14
CA VAL A 87 -6.55 17.35 7.52
C VAL A 87 -7.31 16.29 8.31
N LYS A 88 -8.63 16.36 8.28
CA LYS A 88 -9.50 15.39 8.94
C LYS A 88 -10.04 14.41 7.91
N GLU A 89 -9.66 13.14 8.00
CA GLU A 89 -10.11 12.13 7.04
C GLU A 89 -11.61 11.87 7.19
N ARG A 90 -12.29 11.66 6.06
CA ARG A 90 -13.74 11.33 6.04
C ARG A 90 -14.02 9.89 6.47
N SER A 91 -13.03 9.00 6.30
CA SER A 91 -13.11 7.56 6.54
C SER A 91 -13.28 7.24 8.03
N ASP A 92 -12.50 7.90 8.89
CA ASP A 92 -12.41 7.61 10.33
C ASP A 92 -12.57 8.84 11.23
N ALA A 93 -12.72 10.03 10.64
CA ALA A 93 -12.83 11.30 11.35
C ALA A 93 -11.59 11.63 12.24
N LEU A 94 -10.45 11.03 11.95
CA LEU A 94 -9.17 11.33 12.62
C LEU A 94 -8.36 12.37 11.83
N TRP A 95 -7.31 12.88 12.46
CA TRP A 95 -6.43 13.89 11.87
C TRP A 95 -5.15 13.25 11.35
N THR A 96 -4.73 13.65 10.15
CA THR A 96 -3.51 13.18 9.49
C THR A 96 -2.78 14.34 8.80
N LEU A 97 -1.54 14.10 8.40
CA LEU A 97 -0.83 15.01 7.49
C LEU A 97 -1.49 14.93 6.10
N PRO A 98 -1.65 16.06 5.39
CA PRO A 98 -2.14 16.05 4.02
C PRO A 98 -1.29 15.12 3.14
N GLY A 99 -1.91 14.34 2.29
CA GLY A 99 -1.19 13.38 1.45
C GLY A 99 -1.96 12.11 1.11
N GLY A 100 -1.32 11.25 0.33
CA GLY A 100 -1.94 10.06 -0.20
C GLY A 100 -0.95 9.25 -1.04
N TRP A 101 -1.48 8.49 -1.99
CA TRP A 101 -0.67 7.66 -2.88
C TRP A 101 0.18 8.53 -3.83
N ALA A 102 1.43 8.12 -4.07
CA ALA A 102 2.19 8.67 -5.18
C ALA A 102 1.57 8.20 -6.50
N GLU A 103 1.45 9.11 -7.46
CA GLU A 103 0.87 8.82 -8.76
C GLU A 103 1.96 8.39 -9.76
N THR A 104 1.57 7.57 -10.72
CA THR A 104 2.41 7.20 -11.86
C THR A 104 2.77 8.43 -12.69
N ASN A 105 4.03 8.50 -13.14
CA ASN A 105 4.60 9.64 -13.87
C ASN A 105 4.71 10.95 -13.08
N GLU A 106 4.46 10.94 -11.77
CA GLU A 106 4.78 12.04 -10.86
C GLU A 106 6.00 11.66 -10.01
N SER A 107 6.87 12.64 -9.77
CA SER A 107 7.82 12.57 -8.66
C SER A 107 7.08 12.63 -7.32
N ALA A 108 7.68 12.09 -6.26
CA ALA A 108 7.10 12.17 -4.91
C ALA A 108 6.81 13.62 -4.49
N SER A 109 7.61 14.58 -4.96
CA SER A 109 7.37 16.01 -4.75
C SER A 109 6.15 16.55 -5.51
N GLU A 110 5.90 16.10 -6.74
CA GLU A 110 4.72 16.51 -7.51
C GLU A 110 3.45 15.95 -6.87
N SER A 111 3.45 14.66 -6.50
CA SER A 111 2.30 14.04 -5.85
C SER A 111 1.94 14.70 -4.54
N VAL A 112 2.91 15.00 -3.68
CA VAL A 112 2.61 15.64 -2.38
C VAL A 112 2.13 17.09 -2.53
N ILE A 113 2.55 17.80 -3.59
CA ILE A 113 2.04 19.14 -3.91
C ILE A 113 0.58 19.05 -4.39
N ARG A 114 0.28 18.08 -5.27
CA ARG A 114 -1.08 17.82 -5.77
C ARG A 114 -2.03 17.48 -4.62
N GLU A 115 -1.68 16.48 -3.80
CA GLU A 115 -2.49 16.07 -2.63
C GLU A 115 -2.72 17.23 -1.67
N ALA A 116 -1.68 17.99 -1.30
CA ALA A 116 -1.84 19.15 -0.44
C ALA A 116 -2.80 20.19 -1.03
N LYS A 117 -2.75 20.42 -2.36
CA LYS A 117 -3.65 21.33 -3.04
C LYS A 117 -5.10 20.83 -3.03
N GLU A 118 -5.32 19.56 -3.31
CA GLU A 118 -6.65 18.93 -3.37
C GLU A 118 -7.34 18.89 -2.00
N GLU A 119 -6.59 18.54 -0.95
CA GLU A 119 -7.17 18.36 0.40
C GLU A 119 -7.31 19.67 1.18
N THR A 120 -6.44 20.65 0.93
CA THR A 120 -6.36 21.89 1.74
C THR A 120 -6.66 23.17 0.95
N GLY A 121 -6.60 23.12 -0.38
CA GLY A 121 -6.70 24.29 -1.25
C GLY A 121 -5.43 25.15 -1.34
N PHE A 122 -4.39 24.88 -0.53
CA PHE A 122 -3.17 25.69 -0.52
C PHE A 122 -2.19 25.32 -1.63
N ASN A 123 -1.51 26.34 -2.16
CA ASN A 123 -0.34 26.13 -3.03
C ASN A 123 0.90 26.01 -2.14
N VAL A 124 1.58 24.87 -2.21
CA VAL A 124 2.76 24.58 -1.39
C VAL A 124 4.00 24.39 -2.26
N ARG A 125 5.17 24.47 -1.65
CA ARG A 125 6.46 24.17 -2.30
C ARG A 125 7.23 23.20 -1.42
N VAL A 126 7.71 22.11 -2.00
CA VAL A 126 8.58 21.15 -1.31
C VAL A 126 9.95 21.78 -1.08
N ILE A 127 10.45 21.69 0.15
CA ILE A 127 11.74 22.28 0.55
C ILE A 127 12.81 21.18 0.71
N ARG A 128 12.44 20.04 1.29
CA ARG A 128 13.33 18.89 1.53
C ARG A 128 12.53 17.63 1.88
N LEU A 129 13.14 16.47 1.69
CA LEU A 129 12.68 15.21 2.29
C LEU A 129 13.03 15.21 3.78
N LEU A 130 12.06 14.86 4.63
CA LEU A 130 12.28 14.76 6.08
C LEU A 130 12.53 13.33 6.54
N ALA A 131 11.79 12.37 5.99
CA ALA A 131 11.86 10.97 6.36
C ALA A 131 11.43 10.07 5.21
N LEU A 132 11.98 8.86 5.19
CA LEU A 132 11.48 7.71 4.45
C LEU A 132 11.12 6.64 5.49
N TRP A 133 9.86 6.22 5.49
CA TRP A 133 9.28 5.48 6.61
C TRP A 133 8.70 4.16 6.12
N ASP A 134 9.02 3.06 6.80
CA ASP A 134 8.46 1.73 6.51
C ASP A 134 7.25 1.51 7.41
N LYS A 135 6.03 1.64 6.86
CA LYS A 135 4.77 1.55 7.62
C LYS A 135 4.67 0.28 8.48
N GLN A 136 5.24 -0.85 8.05
CA GLN A 136 5.12 -2.12 8.77
C GLN A 136 5.96 -2.21 10.04
N LYS A 137 6.92 -1.29 10.24
CA LYS A 137 7.83 -1.27 11.40
C LYS A 137 7.36 -0.38 12.55
N HIS A 138 6.10 0.08 12.51
CA HIS A 138 5.53 0.99 13.49
C HIS A 138 4.13 0.53 13.91
N ASP A 139 3.58 1.14 14.97
CA ASP A 139 2.29 0.80 15.58
C ASP A 139 1.09 1.25 14.73
N HIS A 140 1.06 0.83 13.47
CA HIS A 140 -0.09 0.94 12.60
C HIS A 140 -0.84 -0.40 12.55
N PRO A 141 -2.18 -0.38 12.41
CA PRO A 141 -2.93 -1.59 12.18
C PRO A 141 -2.35 -2.38 11.00
N PRO A 142 -2.30 -3.73 11.08
CA PRO A 142 -1.93 -4.56 9.96
C PRO A 142 -2.83 -4.25 8.78
N GLN A 143 -2.23 -3.89 7.67
CA GLN A 143 -2.92 -3.78 6.41
C GLN A 143 -2.18 -4.71 5.46
N ALA A 144 -2.92 -5.54 4.72
CA ALA A 144 -2.41 -5.92 3.43
C ALA A 144 -2.06 -4.59 2.76
N SER A 145 -0.83 -4.42 2.25
CA SER A 145 -0.63 -3.41 1.20
C SER A 145 -1.86 -3.52 0.31
N ARG A 146 -2.54 -2.40 0.00
CA ARG A 146 -3.57 -2.47 -1.06
C ARG A 146 -2.87 -3.18 -2.22
N LEU A 147 -3.21 -4.45 -2.37
CA LEU A 147 -3.09 -5.18 -3.60
C LEU A 147 -4.16 -4.56 -4.51
#